data_AF-A0A8I1X0W0-F1
#
_entry.id   AF-A0A8I1X0W0-F1
#
_cell.length_a   1.000
_cell.length_b   1.000
_cell.length_c   1.000
_cell.angle_alpha   90.00
_cell.angle_beta   90.00
_cell.angle_gamma   90.00
#
_symmetry.space_group_name_H-M   'P 1'
#
loop_
_entity.id
_entity.type
_entity.pdbx_description
1 polymer ?
#
loop_
_entity_poly.entity_id
_entity_poly.type
_entity_poly.pdbx_seq_one_letter_code
_entity_poly.pdbx_strand_id
1 'polypeptide(L)'
;MMFVRRCWLMICLLLMSAGTVWAADAARVTQLASKVHTDLNELVKVRNVQLPDAVSQQKSFLLAQPEVQEVQQLKGNNLMVRFRDGNELLMFLGEDRLGSPELIAQAEVQPRVLKPQVQIQQKVLKPAKELTPVTEIRRPMFKLVPCAPKSRKALIFDCLEDDKNVVSPRIWQQVKSDLESLGYTVTTRLNNSANLANAAQIDNGEYGVVMLRGHGGDLGGDFGFLVRPWYTSYPPANSGYTGTVRASAYNHAAGATQFGYVITGTFSSTYWADKPFPSTIFFLESCHGADPGALPGMPTWTTSHGASVWVGWNESVSFNCGDNGTDLFFQKLKEQKTVGQAVDAVYATGCRPPELVAFPSTKEGCRLAVWKADGNEPAVTNSRDFRLLGLVSGMGRLYATISFYSAPVFDEFFFYIDTGGTPAAEVLVKCHAGNVEVYKQTQPGLFGNKVYTGTVTKSGNDYSFDIPWEASLGGATTAKIWLYDMAGTDRLPNSGSVTLLK
;
A
#
# COMPACT_ATOMS: atom_id res chain seq x y z
N MET A 1 -30.14 -10.73 88.63
CA MET A 1 -30.22 -9.97 87.36
C MET A 1 -29.96 -10.97 86.23
N MET A 2 -30.98 -11.70 85.78
CA MET A 2 -31.81 -11.49 84.56
C MET A 2 -31.01 -11.64 83.25
N PHE A 3 -31.02 -12.82 82.59
CA PHE A 3 -31.99 -13.39 81.60
C PHE A 3 -31.57 -13.09 80.13
N VAL A 4 -30.95 -14.02 79.40
CA VAL A 4 -31.49 -15.02 78.42
C VAL A 4 -32.35 -14.47 77.27
N ARG A 5 -31.78 -14.49 76.04
CA ARG A 5 -32.29 -14.95 74.70
C ARG A 5 -33.80 -14.82 74.35
N ARG A 6 -34.16 -14.10 73.25
CA ARG A 6 -34.70 -14.60 71.93
C ARG A 6 -35.53 -13.56 71.12
N CYS A 7 -35.17 -13.44 69.83
CA CYS A 7 -35.92 -13.29 68.56
C CYS A 7 -37.17 -12.37 68.40
N TRP A 8 -37.16 -11.54 67.33
CA TRP A 8 -38.09 -11.45 66.15
C TRP A 8 -37.98 -10.03 65.52
N LEU A 9 -37.40 -9.81 64.32
CA LEU A 9 -37.93 -9.89 62.94
C LEU A 9 -38.83 -8.71 62.49
N MET A 10 -38.29 -7.83 61.62
CA MET A 10 -38.89 -7.13 60.44
C MET A 10 -37.87 -6.06 59.97
N ILE A 11 -37.13 -6.22 58.86
CA ILE A 11 -37.49 -6.09 57.43
C ILE A 11 -37.84 -4.65 57.01
N CYS A 12 -37.15 -4.20 55.94
CA CYS A 12 -37.25 -2.96 55.15
C CYS A 12 -36.47 -1.75 55.70
N LEU A 13 -35.54 -1.10 54.99
CA LEU A 13 -35.35 -0.99 53.55
C LEU A 13 -33.86 -0.70 53.23
N LEU A 14 -33.34 -1.44 52.26
CA LEU A 14 -32.14 -1.14 51.50
C LEU A 14 -32.21 0.29 50.93
N LEU A 15 -31.34 1.16 51.42
CA LEU A 15 -30.83 2.31 50.67
C LEU A 15 -29.30 2.22 50.68
N MET A 16 -28.79 1.10 50.19
CA MET A 16 -27.51 1.15 49.49
C MET A 16 -27.84 1.75 48.14
N SER A 17 -27.50 3.02 47.96
CA SER A 17 -27.38 3.64 46.65
C SER A 17 -26.32 2.86 45.86
N ALA A 18 -26.77 1.78 45.23
CA ALA A 18 -26.09 1.12 44.13
C ALA A 18 -26.14 2.07 42.92
N GLY A 19 -25.40 3.17 43.03
CA GLY A 19 -24.90 3.93 41.91
C GLY A 19 -23.47 3.49 41.65
N THR A 20 -23.25 2.18 41.43
CA THR A 20 -21.99 1.77 40.81
C THR A 20 -22.05 2.33 39.40
N VAL A 21 -21.25 3.36 39.14
CA VAL A 21 -20.98 3.80 37.78
C VAL A 21 -20.19 2.65 37.16
N TRP A 22 -20.79 1.90 36.23
CA TRP A 22 -20.15 0.80 35.50
C TRP A 22 -19.18 1.36 34.45
N ALA A 23 -18.30 2.28 34.85
CA ALA A 23 -17.21 2.75 34.02
C ALA A 23 -16.09 1.72 34.07
N ALA A 24 -15.71 1.18 32.92
CA ALA A 24 -14.52 0.36 32.83
C ALA A 24 -13.33 1.32 32.97
N ASP A 25 -12.60 1.28 34.08
CA ASP A 25 -11.38 2.07 34.14
C ASP A 25 -10.34 1.53 33.13
N ALA A 26 -9.44 2.40 32.68
CA ALA A 26 -8.46 2.05 31.64
C ALA A 26 -7.54 0.89 32.05
N ALA A 27 -7.28 0.71 33.35
CA ALA A 27 -6.47 -0.41 33.84
C ALA A 27 -7.22 -1.73 33.66
N ARG A 28 -8.54 -1.74 33.92
CA ARG A 28 -9.37 -2.92 33.71
C ARG A 28 -9.47 -3.31 32.24
N VAL A 29 -9.70 -2.35 31.35
CA VAL A 29 -9.70 -2.61 29.88
C VAL A 29 -8.36 -3.19 29.43
N THR A 30 -7.26 -2.64 29.94
CA THR A 30 -5.90 -3.13 29.67
C THR A 30 -5.74 -4.60 30.11
N GLN A 31 -6.20 -4.95 31.31
CA GLN A 31 -6.13 -6.31 31.84
C GLN A 31 -6.93 -7.30 30.99
N LEU A 32 -8.15 -6.94 30.58
CA LEU A 32 -8.98 -7.79 29.73
C LEU A 32 -8.31 -8.08 28.40
N ALA A 33 -7.80 -7.05 27.73
CA ALA A 33 -7.12 -7.22 26.45
C ALA A 33 -5.88 -8.11 26.59
N SER A 34 -5.01 -7.83 27.56
CA SER A 34 -3.81 -8.64 27.80
C SER A 34 -4.16 -10.10 28.13
N LYS A 35 -5.23 -10.34 28.89
CA LYS A 35 -5.73 -11.70 29.15
C LYS A 35 -6.19 -12.40 27.88
N VAL A 36 -7.00 -11.73 27.05
CA VAL A 36 -7.46 -12.29 25.77
C VAL A 36 -6.29 -12.71 24.89
N HIS A 37 -5.29 -11.83 24.69
CA HIS A 37 -4.11 -12.16 23.89
C HIS A 37 -3.30 -13.32 24.48
N THR A 38 -3.13 -13.35 25.81
CA THR A 38 -2.39 -14.43 26.50
C THR A 38 -3.10 -15.77 26.41
N ASP A 39 -4.39 -15.81 26.73
CA ASP A 39 -5.21 -17.03 26.69
C ASP A 39 -5.32 -17.57 25.25
N LEU A 40 -5.47 -16.67 24.26
CA LEU A 40 -5.53 -17.04 22.86
C LEU A 40 -4.22 -17.72 22.42
N ASN A 41 -3.07 -17.15 22.78
CA ASN A 41 -1.76 -17.73 22.50
C ASN A 41 -1.62 -19.11 23.17
N GLU A 42 -2.03 -19.26 24.43
CA GLU A 42 -2.00 -20.55 25.12
C GLU A 42 -2.89 -21.61 24.41
N LEU A 43 -4.12 -21.23 24.06
CA LEU A 43 -5.07 -22.11 23.37
C LEU A 43 -4.52 -22.58 22.02
N VAL A 44 -4.00 -21.67 21.21
CA VAL A 44 -3.54 -21.99 19.85
C VAL A 44 -2.18 -22.69 19.86
N LYS A 45 -1.20 -22.18 20.63
CA LYS A 45 0.19 -22.66 20.57
C LYS A 45 0.49 -23.83 21.49
N VAL A 46 -0.12 -23.88 22.67
CA VAL A 46 0.16 -24.93 23.64
C VAL A 46 -0.87 -26.04 23.51
N ARG A 47 -2.14 -25.67 23.35
CA ARG A 47 -3.26 -26.63 23.33
C ARG A 47 -3.72 -27.00 21.91
N ASN A 48 -3.11 -26.44 20.87
CA ASN A 48 -3.43 -26.72 19.45
C ASN A 48 -4.91 -26.57 19.10
N VAL A 49 -5.61 -25.66 19.78
CA VAL A 49 -7.00 -25.30 19.45
C VAL A 49 -6.99 -24.49 18.16
N GLN A 50 -7.89 -24.81 17.23
CA GLN A 50 -8.06 -24.02 16.00
C GLN A 50 -8.41 -22.58 16.38
N LEU A 51 -7.76 -21.60 15.75
CA LEU A 51 -7.93 -20.21 16.15
C LEU A 51 -9.39 -19.72 16.13
N PRO A 52 -10.24 -20.04 15.14
CA PRO A 52 -11.64 -19.62 15.17
C PRO A 52 -12.38 -20.09 16.43
N ASP A 53 -12.08 -21.29 16.92
CA ASP A 53 -12.65 -21.83 18.16
C ASP A 53 -12.09 -21.12 19.39
N ALA A 54 -10.79 -20.83 19.40
CA ALA A 54 -10.15 -20.07 20.47
C ALA A 54 -10.73 -18.63 20.55
N VAL A 55 -10.93 -17.96 19.42
CA VAL A 55 -11.58 -16.64 19.33
C VAL A 55 -13.01 -16.69 19.83
N SER A 56 -13.77 -17.73 19.48
CA SER A 56 -15.13 -17.95 20.00
C SER A 56 -15.13 -18.06 21.52
N GLN A 57 -14.17 -18.79 22.11
CA GLN A 57 -14.01 -18.87 23.57
C GLN A 57 -13.67 -17.50 24.19
N GLN A 58 -12.78 -16.74 23.57
CA GLN A 58 -12.41 -15.40 24.06
C GLN A 58 -13.59 -14.41 23.97
N LYS A 59 -14.42 -14.50 22.93
CA LYS A 59 -15.66 -13.74 22.82
C LYS A 59 -16.63 -14.07 23.97
N SER A 60 -16.83 -15.34 24.27
CA SER A 60 -17.66 -15.77 25.42
C SER A 60 -17.10 -15.26 26.75
N PHE A 61 -15.77 -15.30 26.94
CA PHE A 61 -15.11 -14.75 28.12
C PHE A 61 -15.38 -13.24 28.28
N LEU A 62 -15.24 -12.47 27.20
CA LEU A 62 -15.48 -11.02 27.20
C LEU A 62 -16.95 -10.68 27.50
N LEU A 63 -17.91 -11.40 26.90
CA LEU A 63 -19.34 -11.19 27.13
C LEU A 63 -19.77 -11.51 28.58
N ALA A 64 -19.00 -12.30 29.32
CA ALA A 64 -19.24 -12.59 30.72
C ALA A 64 -18.74 -11.48 31.67
N GLN A 65 -17.97 -10.51 31.18
CA GLN A 65 -17.43 -9.43 32.02
C GLN A 65 -18.51 -8.37 32.29
N PRO A 66 -18.64 -7.87 33.53
CA PRO A 66 -19.69 -6.93 33.88
C PRO A 66 -19.62 -5.62 33.06
N GLU A 67 -18.41 -5.12 32.81
CA GLU A 67 -18.15 -3.88 32.08
C GLU A 67 -18.40 -3.96 30.57
N VAL A 68 -18.46 -5.17 29.99
CA VAL A 68 -18.67 -5.38 28.56
C VAL A 68 -20.17 -5.34 28.25
N GLN A 69 -20.53 -4.55 27.25
CA GLN A 69 -21.90 -4.45 26.72
C GLN A 69 -22.09 -5.39 25.54
N GLU A 70 -21.14 -5.40 24.61
CA GLU A 70 -21.24 -6.10 23.34
C GLU A 70 -19.86 -6.52 22.85
N VAL A 71 -19.80 -7.67 22.18
CA VAL A 71 -18.61 -8.13 21.46
C VAL A 71 -19.02 -8.53 20.05
N GLN A 72 -18.60 -7.74 19.07
CA GLN A 72 -18.78 -8.03 17.66
C GLN A 72 -17.53 -8.74 17.14
N GLN A 73 -17.71 -9.89 16.53
CA GLN A 73 -16.65 -10.52 15.74
C GLN A 73 -16.68 -9.93 14.34
N LEU A 74 -15.55 -9.38 13.92
CA LEU A 74 -15.34 -8.83 12.58
C LEU A 74 -14.84 -9.94 11.65
N LYS A 75 -14.71 -9.66 10.35
CA LYS A 75 -14.18 -10.63 9.39
C LYS A 75 -12.75 -11.04 9.79
N GLY A 76 -12.41 -12.31 9.55
CA GLY A 76 -11.22 -12.94 10.13
C GLY A 76 -11.46 -13.29 11.61
N ASN A 77 -10.52 -12.91 12.46
CA ASN A 77 -10.51 -13.24 13.89
C ASN A 77 -10.52 -12.01 14.82
N ASN A 78 -10.70 -10.82 14.26
CA ASN A 78 -10.68 -9.57 15.03
C ASN A 78 -11.97 -9.39 15.84
N LEU A 79 -11.86 -8.81 17.03
CA LEU A 79 -13.00 -8.50 17.89
C LEU A 79 -13.11 -7.00 18.12
N MET A 80 -14.31 -6.45 17.95
CA MET A 80 -14.67 -5.14 18.45
C MET A 80 -15.44 -5.30 19.76
N VAL A 81 -14.92 -4.71 20.84
CA VAL A 81 -15.52 -4.76 22.17
C VAL A 81 -16.10 -3.40 22.52
N ARG A 82 -17.39 -3.36 22.84
CA ARG A 82 -18.09 -2.18 23.37
C ARG A 82 -18.29 -2.33 24.86
N PHE A 83 -17.86 -1.33 25.61
CA PHE A 83 -18.03 -1.24 27.05
C PHE A 83 -19.28 -0.43 27.39
N ARG A 84 -19.88 -0.69 28.56
CA ARG A 84 -21.13 -0.04 29.00
C ARG A 84 -21.03 1.47 29.21
N ASP A 85 -19.82 1.98 29.33
CA ASP A 85 -19.52 3.41 29.42
C ASP A 85 -19.38 4.10 28.05
N GLY A 86 -19.62 3.36 26.96
CA GLY A 86 -19.52 3.85 25.59
C GLY A 86 -18.10 3.79 25.01
N ASN A 87 -17.10 3.30 25.75
CA ASN A 87 -15.77 3.06 25.19
C ASN A 87 -15.77 1.85 24.23
N GLU A 88 -14.84 1.87 23.28
CA GLU A 88 -14.66 0.82 22.28
C GLU A 88 -13.19 0.40 22.19
N LEU A 89 -12.93 -0.89 22.04
CA LEU A 89 -11.60 -1.45 21.83
C LEU A 89 -11.65 -2.49 20.70
N LEU A 90 -10.89 -2.21 19.64
CA LEU A 90 -10.59 -3.19 18.61
C LEU A 90 -9.43 -4.10 19.06
N MET A 91 -9.57 -5.41 18.90
CA MET A 91 -8.54 -6.39 19.24
C MET A 91 -8.11 -7.13 17.97
N PHE A 92 -6.86 -6.93 17.57
CA PHE A 92 -6.23 -7.69 16.48
C PHE A 92 -5.69 -9.01 17.01
N LEU A 93 -6.45 -10.09 16.81
CA LEU A 93 -6.14 -11.40 17.40
C LEU A 93 -5.29 -12.31 16.49
N GLY A 94 -4.95 -11.86 15.29
CA GLY A 94 -4.11 -12.60 14.33
C GLY A 94 -4.82 -13.77 13.66
N GLU A 95 -4.07 -14.60 12.92
CA GLU A 95 -4.54 -15.88 12.33
C GLU A 95 -3.64 -17.08 12.71
N ASP A 96 -4.12 -18.33 12.47
CA ASP A 96 -3.58 -19.66 12.86
C ASP A 96 -2.08 -19.91 12.60
N ARG A 97 -1.36 -18.99 11.95
CA ARG A 97 0.01 -19.19 11.43
C ARG A 97 1.10 -18.34 12.08
N LEU A 98 0.87 -17.79 13.27
CA LEU A 98 1.92 -17.04 13.98
C LEU A 98 3.02 -17.95 14.56
N GLY A 99 3.86 -18.55 13.72
CA GLY A 99 5.16 -19.12 14.12
C GLY A 99 5.18 -20.60 14.50
N SER A 100 5.13 -21.48 13.51
CA SER A 100 5.55 -22.89 13.69
C SER A 100 6.64 -23.19 12.66
N PRO A 101 7.94 -23.20 13.05
CA PRO A 101 9.03 -23.62 12.18
C PRO A 101 8.85 -25.03 11.59
N GLU A 102 8.04 -25.85 12.26
CA GLU A 102 7.88 -27.29 12.01
C GLU A 102 7.11 -27.63 10.72
N LEU A 103 6.36 -26.70 10.14
CA LEU A 103 5.62 -26.95 8.89
C LEU A 103 6.42 -26.65 7.61
N ILE A 104 7.51 -25.89 7.69
CA ILE A 104 8.40 -25.66 6.54
C ILE A 104 9.13 -26.96 6.18
N ALA A 105 9.43 -27.81 7.17
CA ALA A 105 10.09 -29.10 6.94
C ALA A 105 9.17 -30.17 6.29
N GLN A 106 7.85 -30.01 6.35
CA GLN A 106 6.91 -31.01 5.81
C GLN A 106 6.45 -30.71 4.37
N ALA A 107 6.64 -29.48 3.88
CA ALA A 107 6.26 -29.09 2.53
C ALA A 107 7.20 -29.63 1.43
N GLU A 108 8.39 -30.12 1.78
CA GLU A 108 9.34 -30.71 0.83
C GLU A 108 9.01 -32.16 0.44
N VAL A 109 8.04 -32.81 1.08
CA VAL A 109 7.77 -34.24 0.86
C VAL A 109 6.28 -34.54 0.74
N GLN A 110 5.58 -34.06 -0.29
CA GLN A 110 4.45 -34.82 -0.88
C GLN A 110 4.27 -34.52 -2.38
N PRO A 111 4.20 -35.54 -3.25
CA PRO A 111 3.95 -35.36 -4.68
C PRO A 111 2.45 -35.25 -5.01
N ARG A 112 2.16 -34.35 -5.96
CA ARG A 112 1.07 -34.28 -6.96
C ARG A 112 -0.21 -35.15 -6.81
N VAL A 113 -1.30 -34.50 -7.26
CA VAL A 113 -2.56 -35.00 -7.87
C VAL A 113 -3.81 -35.03 -6.94
N LEU A 114 -4.78 -34.14 -7.22
CA LEU A 114 -6.11 -34.46 -7.80
C LEU A 114 -7.00 -33.19 -7.87
N LYS A 115 -7.59 -32.96 -9.06
CA LYS A 115 -8.59 -31.90 -9.34
C LYS A 115 -9.89 -32.16 -8.58
N PRO A 116 -10.65 -31.12 -8.19
CA PRO A 116 -12.09 -31.26 -8.01
C PRO A 116 -12.89 -30.41 -9.01
N GLN A 117 -13.84 -31.05 -9.69
CA GLN A 117 -14.98 -30.41 -10.36
C GLN A 117 -15.90 -29.83 -9.29
N VAL A 118 -16.35 -28.58 -9.46
CA VAL A 118 -17.37 -27.96 -8.60
C VAL A 118 -18.69 -27.89 -9.37
N GLN A 119 -19.71 -28.57 -8.85
CA GLN A 119 -21.11 -28.34 -9.21
C GLN A 119 -21.59 -27.07 -8.52
N ILE A 120 -22.04 -26.09 -9.31
CA ILE A 120 -22.61 -24.82 -8.81
C ILE A 120 -24.10 -25.05 -8.53
N GLN A 121 -24.51 -25.01 -7.27
CA GLN A 121 -25.92 -24.82 -6.90
C GLN A 121 -26.22 -23.32 -6.86
N GLN A 122 -26.96 -22.83 -7.86
CA GLN A 122 -27.54 -21.49 -7.87
C GLN A 122 -28.58 -21.35 -6.75
N LYS A 123 -28.30 -20.46 -5.79
CA LYS A 123 -29.30 -19.97 -4.84
C LYS A 123 -29.77 -18.60 -5.30
N VAL A 124 -31.02 -18.55 -5.78
CA VAL A 124 -31.70 -17.34 -6.26
C VAL A 124 -31.95 -16.39 -5.09
N LEU A 125 -31.33 -15.20 -5.12
CA LEU A 125 -31.62 -14.08 -4.22
C LEU A 125 -32.57 -13.10 -4.91
N LYS A 126 -33.62 -12.69 -4.19
CA LYS A 126 -34.64 -11.72 -4.63
C LYS A 126 -34.04 -10.30 -4.79
N PRO A 127 -34.64 -9.44 -5.64
CA PRO A 127 -34.00 -8.22 -6.12
C PRO A 127 -33.97 -7.13 -5.06
N ALA A 128 -32.78 -6.58 -4.79
CA ALA A 128 -32.62 -5.30 -4.12
C ALA A 128 -32.92 -4.17 -5.11
N LYS A 129 -33.54 -3.10 -4.60
CA LYS A 129 -33.90 -1.84 -5.27
C LYS A 129 -32.92 -1.47 -6.41
N GLU A 130 -33.47 -1.21 -7.59
CA GLU A 130 -32.77 -0.60 -8.72
C GLU A 130 -32.06 0.68 -8.25
N LEU A 131 -30.74 0.58 -8.08
CA LEU A 131 -29.86 1.73 -8.16
C LEU A 131 -29.87 2.14 -9.62
N THR A 132 -30.34 3.35 -9.89
CA THR A 132 -30.29 3.96 -11.23
C THR A 132 -28.86 3.81 -11.74
N PRO A 133 -28.62 3.06 -12.83
CA PRO A 133 -27.30 2.96 -13.40
C PRO A 133 -26.88 4.37 -13.79
N VAL A 134 -25.76 4.85 -13.26
CA VAL A 134 -25.10 6.02 -13.84
C VAL A 134 -24.63 5.57 -15.22
N THR A 135 -25.51 5.77 -16.21
CA THR A 135 -25.24 5.57 -17.62
C THR A 135 -24.05 6.42 -18.00
N GLU A 136 -22.95 5.74 -18.34
CA GLU A 136 -21.74 6.31 -18.92
C GLU A 136 -21.21 7.57 -18.24
N ILE A 137 -20.31 7.37 -17.27
CA ILE A 137 -19.22 8.33 -17.14
C ILE A 137 -18.47 8.27 -18.46
N ARG A 138 -18.73 9.25 -19.35
CA ARG A 138 -17.88 9.55 -20.50
C ARG A 138 -16.51 9.91 -19.95
N ARG A 139 -15.69 8.89 -19.68
CA ARG A 139 -14.26 9.06 -19.47
C ARG A 139 -13.76 9.55 -20.83
N PRO A 140 -13.26 10.79 -20.98
CA PRO A 140 -12.39 11.03 -22.12
C PRO A 140 -11.35 9.92 -22.05
N MET A 141 -11.11 9.22 -23.16
CA MET A 141 -10.01 8.26 -23.25
C MET A 141 -8.77 8.96 -22.70
N PHE A 142 -8.46 8.72 -21.43
CA PHE A 142 -7.16 9.05 -20.88
C PHE A 142 -6.25 8.22 -21.77
N LYS A 143 -5.55 8.91 -22.68
CA LYS A 143 -4.47 8.34 -23.48
C LYS A 143 -3.76 7.37 -22.56
N LEU A 144 -3.80 6.09 -22.95
CA LEU A 144 -3.23 4.95 -22.25
C LEU A 144 -1.74 5.23 -22.06
N VAL A 145 -1.40 6.01 -21.04
CA VAL A 145 -0.12 5.99 -20.38
C VAL A 145 -0.24 4.79 -19.45
N PRO A 146 0.72 3.86 -19.46
CA PRO A 146 0.83 2.88 -18.38
C PRO A 146 0.79 3.69 -17.08
N CYS A 147 -0.15 3.45 -16.15
CA CYS A 147 -0.23 4.31 -14.97
C CYS A 147 1.12 4.26 -14.23
N ALA A 148 1.88 5.34 -14.39
CA ALA A 148 3.17 5.53 -13.80
C ALA A 148 3.00 6.69 -12.84
N PRO A 149 3.50 6.57 -11.61
CA PRO A 149 3.31 7.64 -10.66
C PRO A 149 3.81 8.98 -11.20
N LYS A 150 2.95 10.01 -11.16
CA LYS A 150 3.29 11.35 -11.69
C LYS A 150 4.41 12.04 -10.92
N SER A 151 4.70 11.55 -9.72
CA SER A 151 5.70 12.08 -8.83
C SER A 151 6.82 11.06 -8.63
N ARG A 152 8.06 11.56 -8.65
CA ARG A 152 9.24 10.81 -8.24
C ARG A 152 9.41 10.73 -6.72
N LYS A 153 8.46 11.23 -5.93
CA LYS A 153 8.52 11.09 -4.46
C LYS A 153 7.93 9.74 -4.06
N ALA A 154 8.50 9.10 -3.07
CA ALA A 154 7.94 7.91 -2.44
C ALA A 154 7.90 8.06 -0.92
N LEU A 155 6.91 7.42 -0.28
CA LEU A 155 6.81 7.31 1.16
C LEU A 155 6.94 5.85 1.57
N ILE A 156 7.80 5.58 2.55
CA ILE A 156 7.77 4.36 3.34
C ILE A 156 7.34 4.72 4.76
N PHE A 157 6.15 4.28 5.14
CA PHE A 157 5.53 4.48 6.44
C PHE A 157 5.51 3.15 7.18
N ASP A 158 6.47 2.94 8.07
CA ASP A 158 6.72 1.64 8.72
C ASP A 158 6.56 1.74 10.24
N CYS A 159 5.46 1.16 10.73
CA CYS A 159 5.14 1.06 12.16
C CYS A 159 5.88 -0.07 12.88
N LEU A 160 6.52 -0.98 12.13
CA LEU A 160 7.08 -2.25 12.60
C LEU A 160 8.60 -2.35 12.39
N GLU A 161 9.26 -1.23 12.13
CA GLU A 161 10.67 -1.20 11.73
C GLU A 161 11.64 -1.80 12.77
N ASP A 162 11.32 -1.61 14.05
CA ASP A 162 12.04 -2.12 15.20
C ASP A 162 11.48 -3.47 15.72
N ASP A 163 10.56 -4.12 14.99
CA ASP A 163 10.01 -5.41 15.43
C ASP A 163 11.08 -6.51 15.40
N LYS A 164 11.13 -7.34 16.45
CA LYS A 164 12.11 -8.42 16.57
C LYS A 164 11.98 -9.48 15.47
N ASN A 165 10.80 -9.58 14.85
CA ASN A 165 10.49 -10.55 13.80
C ASN A 165 10.72 -9.99 12.39
N VAL A 166 11.17 -8.74 12.24
CA VAL A 166 11.50 -8.17 10.92
C VAL A 166 12.68 -8.94 10.33
N VAL A 167 12.55 -9.33 9.06
CA VAL A 167 13.61 -10.02 8.31
C VAL A 167 14.80 -9.07 8.10
N SER A 168 16.03 -9.58 8.28
CA SER A 168 17.26 -8.83 8.02
C SER A 168 17.89 -9.28 6.68
N PRO A 169 18.28 -8.37 5.76
CA PRO A 169 18.28 -6.91 5.92
C PRO A 169 16.87 -6.32 6.00
N ARG A 170 16.71 -5.23 6.76
CA ARG A 170 15.40 -4.62 7.01
C ARG A 170 14.72 -4.27 5.69
N ILE A 171 13.51 -4.78 5.48
CA ILE A 171 12.77 -4.66 4.22
C ILE A 171 12.69 -3.22 3.69
N TRP A 172 12.45 -2.23 4.57
CA TRP A 172 12.35 -0.83 4.16
C TRP A 172 13.65 -0.30 3.51
N GLN A 173 14.82 -0.83 3.89
CA GLN A 173 16.11 -0.42 3.30
C GLN A 173 16.22 -0.91 1.86
N GLN A 174 15.79 -2.16 1.62
CA GLN A 174 15.80 -2.75 0.29
C GLN A 174 14.79 -2.05 -0.62
N VAL A 175 13.55 -1.86 -0.15
CA VAL A 175 12.51 -1.10 -0.89
C VAL A 175 12.98 0.33 -1.18
N LYS A 176 13.59 1.00 -0.20
CA LYS A 176 14.18 2.33 -0.39
C LYS A 176 15.25 2.30 -1.48
N SER A 177 16.20 1.36 -1.40
CA SER A 177 17.27 1.23 -2.39
C SER A 177 16.74 0.98 -3.79
N ASP A 178 15.73 0.13 -3.93
CA ASP A 178 15.14 -0.19 -5.22
C ASP A 178 14.42 1.03 -5.83
N LEU A 179 13.65 1.77 -5.03
CA LEU A 179 13.02 3.02 -5.46
C LEU A 179 14.04 4.11 -5.80
N GLU A 180 15.07 4.31 -4.97
CA GLU A 180 16.15 5.28 -5.22
C GLU A 180 16.96 4.92 -6.48
N SER A 181 17.14 3.63 -6.78
CA SER A 181 17.80 3.17 -8.01
C SER A 181 17.03 3.56 -9.29
N LEU A 182 15.71 3.73 -9.16
CA LEU A 182 14.82 4.25 -10.20
C LEU A 182 14.71 5.79 -10.17
N GLY A 183 15.47 6.48 -9.31
CA GLY A 183 15.50 7.94 -9.22
C GLY A 183 14.38 8.56 -8.38
N TYR A 184 13.69 7.76 -7.56
CA TYR A 184 12.73 8.30 -6.60
C TYR A 184 13.42 8.96 -5.41
N THR A 185 12.85 10.04 -4.90
CA THR A 185 13.21 10.62 -3.59
C THR A 185 12.34 9.95 -2.52
N VAL A 186 12.95 9.17 -1.64
CA VAL A 186 12.22 8.38 -0.64
C VAL A 186 12.19 9.08 0.71
N THR A 187 10.99 9.46 1.15
CA THR A 187 10.71 9.88 2.52
C THR A 187 10.42 8.65 3.37
N THR A 188 11.04 8.57 4.54
CA THR A 188 10.73 7.53 5.53
C THR A 188 10.02 8.13 6.75
N ARG A 189 9.05 7.38 7.27
CA ARG A 189 8.39 7.60 8.56
C ARG A 189 8.43 6.25 9.28
N LEU A 190 9.45 6.06 10.10
CA LEU A 190 9.73 4.80 10.79
C LEU A 190 9.39 4.95 12.28
N ASN A 191 9.04 3.86 12.94
CA ASN A 191 8.82 3.82 14.38
C ASN A 191 7.86 4.93 14.83
N ASN A 192 8.17 5.68 15.90
CA ASN A 192 7.26 6.70 16.44
C ASN A 192 7.04 7.90 15.49
N SER A 193 7.73 7.97 14.36
CA SER A 193 7.39 8.90 13.27
C SER A 193 6.25 8.39 12.39
N ALA A 194 5.97 7.08 12.37
CA ALA A 194 4.82 6.47 11.71
C ALA A 194 3.53 6.65 12.55
N ASN A 195 3.20 7.91 12.87
CA ASN A 195 2.17 8.30 13.82
C ASN A 195 0.97 9.01 13.15
N LEU A 196 -0.08 9.30 13.94
CA LEU A 196 -1.30 9.99 13.46
C LEU A 196 -1.01 11.31 12.74
N ALA A 197 -0.10 12.13 13.27
CA ALA A 197 0.20 13.44 12.68
C ALA A 197 0.82 13.32 11.29
N ASN A 198 1.78 12.41 11.11
CA ASN A 198 2.37 12.14 9.79
C ASN A 198 1.40 11.38 8.87
N ALA A 199 0.58 10.49 9.41
CA ALA A 199 -0.46 9.80 8.65
C ALA A 199 -1.47 10.79 8.06
N ALA A 200 -1.86 11.81 8.82
CA ALA A 200 -2.77 12.88 8.36
C ALA A 200 -2.16 13.77 7.26
N GLN A 201 -0.87 13.66 6.95
CA GLN A 201 -0.17 14.50 5.98
C GLN A 201 0.29 13.73 4.73
N ILE A 202 -0.20 12.51 4.51
CA ILE A 202 0.23 11.68 3.39
C ILE A 202 -0.10 12.32 2.03
N ASP A 203 -1.26 12.96 1.90
CA ASP A 203 -1.69 13.64 0.66
C ASP A 203 -0.80 14.86 0.32
N ASN A 204 -0.38 15.61 1.35
CA ASN A 204 0.51 16.76 1.23
C ASN A 204 1.89 16.41 0.66
N GLY A 205 2.31 15.15 0.82
CA GLY A 205 3.60 14.68 0.31
C GLY A 205 3.65 14.51 -1.21
N GLU A 206 2.49 14.45 -1.90
CA GLU A 206 2.39 14.29 -3.35
C GLU A 206 3.20 13.07 -3.83
N TYR A 207 3.08 11.96 -3.10
CA TYR A 207 3.85 10.76 -3.36
C TYR A 207 3.33 10.02 -4.59
N GLY A 208 4.25 9.53 -5.40
CA GLY A 208 3.95 8.59 -6.46
C GLY A 208 3.83 7.15 -5.97
N VAL A 209 4.56 6.80 -4.90
CA VAL A 209 4.48 5.49 -4.25
C VAL A 209 4.28 5.70 -2.76
N VAL A 210 3.31 5.01 -2.17
CA VAL A 210 3.11 4.98 -0.72
C VAL A 210 3.14 3.53 -0.27
N MET A 211 4.19 3.15 0.46
CA MET A 211 4.27 1.89 1.18
C MET A 211 3.85 2.13 2.63
N LEU A 212 2.81 1.42 3.08
CA LEU A 212 2.36 1.37 4.46
C LEU A 212 2.66 -0.02 5.02
N ARG A 213 3.43 -0.10 6.10
CA ARG A 213 3.76 -1.37 6.78
C ARG A 213 3.37 -1.29 8.25
N GLY A 214 2.52 -2.19 8.70
CA GLY A 214 1.90 -2.08 10.02
C GLY A 214 0.88 -3.18 10.34
N HIS A 215 0.47 -3.25 11.60
CA HIS A 215 -0.70 -4.05 11.95
C HIS A 215 -1.97 -3.42 11.40
N GLY A 216 -2.96 -4.25 11.11
CA GLY A 216 -4.21 -3.81 10.56
C GLY A 216 -5.19 -4.96 10.43
N GLY A 217 -6.36 -4.66 9.91
CA GLY A 217 -7.40 -5.67 9.71
C GLY A 217 -8.65 -5.12 9.05
N ASP A 218 -9.49 -6.04 8.59
CA ASP A 218 -10.82 -5.74 8.09
C ASP A 218 -11.75 -5.36 9.26
N LEU A 219 -12.47 -4.25 9.09
CA LEU A 219 -13.43 -3.70 10.04
C LEU A 219 -14.89 -3.95 9.65
N GLY A 220 -15.16 -4.69 8.58
CA GLY A 220 -16.51 -4.97 8.08
C GLY A 220 -17.07 -3.79 7.30
N GLY A 221 -16.49 -3.51 6.14
CA GLY A 221 -16.82 -2.38 5.28
C GLY A 221 -15.71 -1.33 5.17
N ASP A 222 -14.60 -1.52 5.89
CA ASP A 222 -13.46 -0.61 5.96
C ASP A 222 -12.16 -1.35 6.32
N PHE A 223 -11.01 -0.74 6.03
CA PHE A 223 -9.70 -1.19 6.48
C PHE A 223 -9.21 -0.34 7.64
N GLY A 224 -8.73 -0.99 8.70
CA GLY A 224 -8.04 -0.34 9.80
C GLY A 224 -6.53 -0.51 9.73
N PHE A 225 -5.78 0.59 9.75
CA PHE A 225 -4.31 0.57 9.87
C PHE A 225 -3.85 1.09 11.24
N LEU A 226 -3.13 0.28 12.00
CA LEU A 226 -2.60 0.64 13.32
C LEU A 226 -1.35 1.52 13.18
N VAL A 227 -1.38 2.71 13.79
CA VAL A 227 -0.27 3.67 13.79
C VAL A 227 0.33 3.86 15.19
N ARG A 228 1.57 4.35 15.22
CA ARG A 228 2.32 4.61 16.45
C ARG A 228 1.96 5.94 17.14
N PRO A 229 2.39 6.16 18.40
CA PRO A 229 3.21 5.29 19.26
C PRO A 229 2.45 4.09 19.83
N TRP A 230 3.20 3.10 20.32
CA TRP A 230 2.67 2.02 21.13
C TRP A 230 2.52 2.45 22.59
N TYR A 231 1.37 2.14 23.16
CA TYR A 231 1.05 2.34 24.56
C TYR A 231 1.11 1.01 25.30
N THR A 232 1.58 1.04 26.54
CA THR A 232 1.58 -0.12 27.44
C THR A 232 0.22 -0.38 28.09
N SER A 233 -0.74 0.53 27.89
CA SER A 233 -2.10 0.47 28.41
C SER A 233 -3.09 1.09 27.42
N TYR A 234 -4.37 0.87 27.68
CA TYR A 234 -5.47 1.40 26.89
C TYR A 234 -5.36 2.94 26.73
N PRO A 235 -5.25 3.47 25.49
CA PRO A 235 -4.97 4.87 25.26
C PRO A 235 -6.20 5.76 25.54
N PRO A 236 -6.00 7.08 25.70
CA PRO A 236 -7.08 8.04 25.89
C PRO A 236 -8.18 7.92 24.82
N ALA A 237 -9.44 8.20 25.19
CA ALA A 237 -10.54 8.15 24.23
C ALA A 237 -10.40 9.18 23.10
N ASN A 238 -9.87 10.36 23.42
CA ASN A 238 -9.63 11.41 22.45
C ASN A 238 -8.19 11.32 21.91
N SER A 239 -8.06 10.89 20.65
CA SER A 239 -6.78 10.89 19.94
C SER A 239 -6.38 12.27 19.40
N GLY A 240 -7.32 13.22 19.34
CA GLY A 240 -7.21 14.47 18.61
C GLY A 240 -7.51 14.37 17.11
N TYR A 241 -7.87 13.18 16.61
CA TYR A 241 -8.11 12.93 15.19
C TYR A 241 -9.44 12.20 14.94
N THR A 242 -10.19 12.69 13.94
CA THR A 242 -11.43 12.05 13.47
C THR A 242 -11.13 10.74 12.75
N GLY A 243 -12.00 9.74 12.89
CA GLY A 243 -11.84 8.45 12.21
C GLY A 243 -10.75 7.56 12.83
N THR A 244 -10.53 7.68 14.14
CA THR A 244 -9.60 6.82 14.87
C THR A 244 -10.32 5.85 15.80
N VAL A 245 -9.80 4.63 15.92
CA VAL A 245 -10.31 3.60 16.83
C VAL A 245 -9.18 3.15 17.74
N ARG A 246 -9.45 3.00 19.05
CA ARG A 246 -8.46 2.45 19.98
C ARG A 246 -8.36 0.95 19.75
N ALA A 247 -7.14 0.45 19.64
CA ALA A 247 -6.90 -0.95 19.37
C ALA A 247 -5.82 -1.55 20.28
N SER A 248 -5.84 -2.88 20.36
CA SER A 248 -4.77 -3.68 20.95
C SER A 248 -4.29 -4.72 19.95
N ALA A 249 -2.99 -4.97 19.96
CA ALA A 249 -2.33 -6.00 19.17
C ALA A 249 -1.23 -6.66 20.01
N TYR A 250 -0.93 -7.93 19.72
CA TYR A 250 0.28 -8.54 20.27
C TYR A 250 1.50 -8.02 19.51
N ASN A 251 2.31 -7.18 20.17
CA ASN A 251 3.54 -6.67 19.59
C ASN A 251 4.65 -7.67 19.89
N HIS A 252 5.25 -8.21 18.83
CA HIS A 252 6.25 -9.24 18.98
C HIS A 252 7.55 -8.66 19.51
N ALA A 253 8.00 -7.49 19.05
CA ALA A 253 9.16 -6.78 19.60
C ALA A 253 9.12 -6.63 21.13
N ALA A 254 8.00 -6.14 21.66
CA ALA A 254 7.81 -5.93 23.09
C ALA A 254 7.55 -7.25 23.85
N GLY A 255 7.19 -8.33 23.13
CA GLY A 255 6.79 -9.60 23.72
C GLY A 255 5.51 -9.51 24.55
N ALA A 256 4.67 -8.50 24.30
CA ALA A 256 3.52 -8.17 25.10
C ALA A 256 2.41 -7.54 24.25
N THR A 257 1.19 -7.54 24.78
CA THR A 257 0.09 -6.74 24.24
C THR A 257 0.47 -5.26 24.29
N GLN A 258 0.34 -4.59 23.15
CA GLN A 258 0.48 -3.15 23.02
C GLN A 258 -0.84 -2.56 22.53
N PHE A 259 -1.04 -1.29 22.83
CA PHE A 259 -2.21 -0.54 22.44
C PHE A 259 -1.82 0.63 21.55
N GLY A 260 -2.77 1.10 20.74
CA GLY A 260 -2.55 2.21 19.83
C GLY A 260 -3.84 2.68 19.19
N TYR A 261 -3.69 3.52 18.17
CA TYR A 261 -4.81 3.99 17.37
C TYR A 261 -4.76 3.41 15.98
N VAL A 262 -5.94 3.02 15.49
CA VAL A 262 -6.18 2.59 14.12
C VAL A 262 -6.78 3.76 13.36
N ILE A 263 -6.24 4.07 12.18
CA ILE A 263 -6.86 4.98 11.22
C ILE A 263 -7.79 4.19 10.30
N THR A 264 -8.92 4.79 9.95
CA THR A 264 -9.98 4.16 9.13
C THR A 264 -10.23 4.94 7.84
N GLY A 265 -11.16 4.49 7.00
CA GLY A 265 -11.63 5.24 5.83
C GLY A 265 -12.15 6.64 6.17
N THR A 266 -12.77 6.82 7.34
CA THR A 266 -13.17 8.16 7.82
C THR A 266 -11.97 9.07 8.07
N PHE A 267 -10.87 8.53 8.58
CA PHE A 267 -9.63 9.29 8.75
C PHE A 267 -9.12 9.73 7.39
N SER A 268 -9.02 8.80 6.43
CA SER A 268 -8.58 9.09 5.07
C SER A 268 -9.46 10.11 4.37
N SER A 269 -10.79 10.02 4.49
CA SER A 269 -11.70 11.00 3.90
C SER A 269 -11.67 12.37 4.57
N THR A 270 -11.13 12.45 5.78
CA THR A 270 -11.00 13.72 6.52
C THR A 270 -9.66 14.39 6.23
N TYR A 271 -8.57 13.63 6.28
CA TYR A 271 -7.21 14.17 6.26
C TYR A 271 -6.47 13.98 4.94
N TRP A 272 -6.99 13.15 4.02
CA TRP A 272 -6.44 12.99 2.67
C TRP A 272 -7.38 13.55 1.60
N ALA A 273 -8.09 14.64 1.95
CA ALA A 273 -9.10 15.25 1.10
C ALA A 273 -8.60 16.52 0.40
N ASP A 274 -7.48 17.11 0.84
CA ASP A 274 -6.99 18.38 0.33
C ASP A 274 -6.30 18.19 -1.03
N LYS A 275 -5.59 17.07 -1.22
CA LYS A 275 -4.89 16.77 -2.46
C LYS A 275 -5.21 15.36 -2.99
N PRO A 276 -5.46 15.22 -4.31
CA PRO A 276 -5.60 13.91 -4.93
C PRO A 276 -4.28 13.14 -4.94
N PHE A 277 -4.37 11.84 -5.19
CA PHE A 277 -3.25 10.91 -5.34
C PHE A 277 -2.98 10.55 -6.81
N PRO A 278 -2.59 11.50 -7.68
CA PRO A 278 -2.65 11.32 -9.12
C PRO A 278 -1.73 10.19 -9.60
N SER A 279 -2.34 9.07 -9.99
CA SER A 279 -1.65 7.87 -10.44
C SER A 279 -0.70 7.26 -9.40
N THR A 280 -0.96 7.48 -8.12
CA THR A 280 -0.18 6.90 -7.02
C THR A 280 -0.40 5.40 -6.91
N ILE A 281 0.66 4.67 -6.57
CA ILE A 281 0.60 3.26 -6.17
C ILE A 281 0.64 3.20 -4.65
N PHE A 282 -0.42 2.69 -4.04
CA PHE A 282 -0.45 2.32 -2.63
C PHE A 282 -0.11 0.84 -2.49
N PHE A 283 0.88 0.54 -1.66
CA PHE A 283 1.25 -0.80 -1.26
C PHE A 283 1.13 -0.92 0.26
N LEU A 284 0.32 -1.85 0.73
CA LEU A 284 -0.06 -1.94 2.13
C LEU A 284 0.31 -3.30 2.68
N GLU A 285 1.46 -3.39 3.33
CA GLU A 285 1.93 -4.53 4.11
C GLU A 285 1.24 -4.58 5.47
N SER A 286 0.04 -5.16 5.45
CA SER A 286 -0.80 -5.33 6.62
C SER A 286 -1.79 -6.47 6.43
N CYS A 287 -2.15 -7.16 7.52
CA CYS A 287 -3.19 -8.19 7.50
C CYS A 287 -4.50 -7.61 6.96
N HIS A 288 -5.13 -8.32 6.02
CA HIS A 288 -6.40 -7.91 5.37
C HIS A 288 -6.38 -6.52 4.71
N GLY A 289 -5.19 -5.96 4.41
CA GLY A 289 -5.04 -4.64 3.78
C GLY A 289 -5.74 -4.45 2.43
N ALA A 290 -6.07 -5.54 1.73
CA ALA A 290 -6.84 -5.53 0.49
C ALA A 290 -7.94 -6.61 0.50
N ASP A 291 -8.51 -6.96 1.65
CA ASP A 291 -9.65 -7.87 1.71
C ASP A 291 -10.89 -7.24 1.03
N PRO A 292 -11.68 -7.96 0.22
CA PRO A 292 -12.96 -7.43 -0.29
C PRO A 292 -13.91 -6.92 0.81
N GLY A 293 -13.80 -7.45 2.03
CA GLY A 293 -14.58 -7.00 3.19
C GLY A 293 -14.19 -5.61 3.69
N ALA A 294 -12.98 -5.12 3.35
CA ALA A 294 -12.53 -3.77 3.69
C ALA A 294 -13.14 -2.66 2.80
N LEU A 295 -14.12 -3.00 1.95
CA LEU A 295 -14.76 -2.08 1.01
C LEU A 295 -16.16 -1.69 1.48
N PRO A 296 -16.59 -0.43 1.28
CA PRO A 296 -15.97 0.60 0.45
C PRO A 296 -15.09 1.61 1.23
N GLY A 297 -14.41 1.20 2.30
CA GLY A 297 -13.65 2.11 3.16
C GLY A 297 -12.37 2.67 2.54
N MET A 298 -11.31 2.76 3.35
CA MET A 298 -10.03 3.40 2.97
C MET A 298 -9.52 3.05 1.56
N PRO A 299 -9.50 1.77 1.11
CA PRO A 299 -9.03 1.43 -0.23
C PRO A 299 -9.86 2.05 -1.37
N THR A 300 -11.19 2.07 -1.21
CA THR A 300 -12.10 2.63 -2.23
C THR A 300 -12.03 4.14 -2.24
N TRP A 301 -11.95 4.78 -1.05
CA TRP A 301 -11.75 6.22 -0.97
C TRP A 301 -10.46 6.64 -1.70
N THR A 302 -9.32 6.05 -1.37
CA THR A 302 -8.02 6.41 -1.94
C THR A 302 -7.97 6.23 -3.45
N THR A 303 -8.55 5.14 -3.98
CA THR A 303 -8.63 4.90 -5.43
C THR A 303 -9.60 5.85 -6.12
N SER A 304 -10.74 6.18 -5.51
CA SER A 304 -11.65 7.22 -6.02
C SER A 304 -11.02 8.61 -5.99
N HIS A 305 -10.04 8.83 -5.11
CA HIS A 305 -9.31 10.08 -4.93
C HIS A 305 -7.99 10.16 -5.73
N GLY A 306 -7.88 9.36 -6.80
CA GLY A 306 -6.84 9.52 -7.83
C GLY A 306 -5.77 8.42 -7.85
N ALA A 307 -5.66 7.62 -6.78
CA ALA A 307 -4.68 6.52 -6.76
C ALA A 307 -5.04 5.51 -7.87
N SER A 308 -4.03 5.09 -8.63
CA SER A 308 -4.26 4.12 -9.71
C SER A 308 -4.34 2.69 -9.21
N VAL A 309 -3.67 2.39 -8.10
CA VAL A 309 -3.64 1.04 -7.54
C VAL A 309 -3.59 1.11 -6.01
N TRP A 310 -4.33 0.21 -5.38
CA TRP A 310 -4.17 -0.20 -4.00
C TRP A 310 -3.82 -1.69 -3.97
N VAL A 311 -2.67 -2.03 -3.40
CA VAL A 311 -2.08 -3.36 -3.34
C VAL A 311 -1.96 -3.75 -1.87
N GLY A 312 -2.40 -4.95 -1.49
CA GLY A 312 -2.27 -5.45 -0.13
C GLY A 312 -2.68 -6.91 -0.02
N TRP A 313 -2.77 -7.42 1.20
CA TRP A 313 -3.10 -8.83 1.50
C TRP A 313 -4.59 -8.96 1.79
N ASN A 314 -5.23 -10.02 1.30
CA ASN A 314 -6.64 -10.32 1.58
C ASN A 314 -6.86 -11.14 2.86
N GLU A 315 -5.81 -11.68 3.45
CA GLU A 315 -5.86 -12.38 4.74
C GLU A 315 -4.72 -11.93 5.65
N SER A 316 -4.58 -12.59 6.79
CA SER A 316 -3.45 -12.33 7.68
C SER A 316 -2.15 -12.92 7.12
N VAL A 317 -1.07 -12.17 7.25
CA VAL A 317 0.24 -12.52 6.69
C VAL A 317 1.28 -12.68 7.81
N SER A 318 2.12 -13.71 7.71
CA SER A 318 3.28 -13.86 8.60
C SER A 318 4.38 -12.86 8.22
N PHE A 319 5.22 -12.44 9.18
CA PHE A 319 6.35 -11.54 8.91
C PHE A 319 7.24 -12.01 7.75
N ASN A 320 7.61 -13.29 7.71
CA ASN A 320 8.43 -13.83 6.63
C ASN A 320 7.75 -13.74 5.26
N CYS A 321 6.44 -13.98 5.19
CA CYS A 321 5.70 -13.88 3.92
C CYS A 321 5.44 -12.42 3.53
N GLY A 322 5.18 -11.55 4.51
CA GLY A 322 4.95 -10.13 4.33
C GLY A 322 6.22 -9.46 3.80
N ASP A 323 7.30 -9.50 4.57
CA ASP A 323 8.57 -8.85 4.25
C ASP A 323 9.15 -9.37 2.92
N ASN A 324 9.25 -10.70 2.73
CA ASN A 324 9.81 -11.26 1.50
C ASN A 324 8.91 -11.00 0.28
N GLY A 325 7.59 -10.98 0.47
CA GLY A 325 6.63 -10.64 -0.57
C GLY A 325 6.74 -9.17 -0.97
N THR A 326 6.86 -8.27 0.01
CA THR A 326 7.14 -6.84 -0.21
C THR A 326 8.44 -6.66 -0.98
N ASP A 327 9.51 -7.36 -0.59
CA ASP A 327 10.82 -7.26 -1.23
C ASP A 327 10.71 -7.64 -2.71
N LEU A 328 10.21 -8.85 -2.96
CA LEU A 328 10.04 -9.38 -4.29
C LEU A 328 9.13 -8.49 -5.15
N PHE A 329 8.05 -7.95 -4.59
CA PHE A 329 7.18 -7.03 -5.31
C PHE A 329 7.96 -5.79 -5.81
N PHE A 330 8.68 -5.11 -4.93
CA PHE A 330 9.45 -3.91 -5.31
C PHE A 330 10.65 -4.24 -6.20
N GLN A 331 11.30 -5.38 -6.00
CA GLN A 331 12.34 -5.90 -6.90
C GLN A 331 11.80 -6.07 -8.32
N LYS A 332 10.60 -6.64 -8.47
CA LYS A 332 9.97 -6.81 -9.79
C LYS A 332 9.57 -5.47 -10.41
N LEU A 333 9.09 -4.52 -9.62
CA LEU A 333 8.84 -3.17 -10.12
C LEU A 333 10.14 -2.47 -10.58
N LYS A 334 11.26 -2.69 -9.89
CA LYS A 334 12.60 -2.23 -10.33
C LYS A 334 13.07 -2.89 -11.62
N GLU A 335 12.76 -4.17 -11.82
CA GLU A 335 12.94 -4.87 -13.10
C GLU A 335 11.99 -4.34 -14.21
N GLN A 336 11.28 -3.24 -13.94
CA GLN A 336 10.31 -2.60 -14.84
C GLN A 336 9.14 -3.53 -15.18
N LYS A 337 8.77 -4.45 -14.29
CA LYS A 337 7.54 -5.25 -14.42
C LYS A 337 6.31 -4.41 -14.11
N THR A 338 5.16 -4.86 -14.63
CA THR A 338 3.87 -4.27 -14.25
C THR A 338 3.55 -4.62 -12.80
N VAL A 339 2.65 -3.86 -12.18
CA VAL A 339 2.11 -4.22 -10.86
C VAL A 339 1.51 -5.63 -10.91
N GLY A 340 0.74 -5.97 -11.95
CA GLY A 340 0.19 -7.33 -12.13
C GLY A 340 1.27 -8.42 -12.12
N GLN A 341 2.33 -8.25 -12.91
CA GLN A 341 3.45 -9.19 -12.97
C GLN A 341 4.23 -9.29 -11.65
N ALA A 342 4.40 -8.18 -10.94
CA ALA A 342 5.03 -8.18 -9.62
C ALA A 342 4.19 -8.98 -8.60
N VAL A 343 2.88 -8.83 -8.66
CA VAL A 343 1.92 -9.58 -7.83
C VAL A 343 1.98 -11.08 -8.14
N ASP A 344 1.97 -11.44 -9.43
CA ASP A 344 2.05 -12.84 -9.85
C ASP A 344 3.35 -13.51 -9.39
N ALA A 345 4.47 -12.76 -9.39
CA ALA A 345 5.74 -13.25 -8.88
C ALA A 345 5.71 -13.54 -7.38
N VAL A 346 5.08 -12.66 -6.57
CA VAL A 346 4.86 -12.91 -5.14
C VAL A 346 3.97 -14.14 -4.94
N TYR A 347 2.90 -14.27 -5.73
CA TYR A 347 1.99 -15.41 -5.67
C TYR A 347 2.70 -16.76 -5.92
N ALA A 348 3.64 -16.77 -6.86
CA ALA A 348 4.39 -17.97 -7.23
C ALA A 348 5.28 -18.53 -6.10
N THR A 349 5.60 -17.74 -5.05
CA THR A 349 6.46 -18.18 -3.95
C THR A 349 5.81 -19.22 -3.03
N GLY A 350 4.48 -19.41 -3.10
CA GLY A 350 3.79 -20.36 -2.23
C GLY A 350 3.69 -19.92 -0.76
N CYS A 351 4.19 -18.73 -0.41
CA CYS A 351 3.80 -17.99 0.78
C CYS A 351 2.28 -17.81 0.74
N ARG A 352 1.52 -18.76 1.31
CA ARG A 352 0.06 -18.69 1.34
C ARG A 352 -0.37 -17.52 2.24
N PRO A 353 -0.88 -16.39 1.70
CA PRO A 353 -1.09 -16.05 0.29
C PRO A 353 -0.57 -14.65 -0.08
N PRO A 354 -0.89 -14.20 -1.31
CA PRO A 354 -1.95 -13.19 -1.36
C PRO A 354 -2.98 -13.44 -2.49
N GLU A 355 -4.29 -13.47 -2.21
CA GLU A 355 -5.21 -12.94 -3.24
C GLU A 355 -5.08 -11.43 -3.16
N LEU A 356 -4.36 -10.86 -4.11
CA LEU A 356 -4.22 -9.43 -4.15
C LEU A 356 -5.46 -8.84 -4.82
N VAL A 357 -6.33 -8.19 -4.03
CA VAL A 357 -7.39 -7.36 -4.60
C VAL A 357 -6.77 -6.02 -5.00
N ALA A 358 -6.00 -6.04 -6.09
CA ALA A 358 -5.77 -4.83 -6.85
C ALA A 358 -7.12 -4.38 -7.39
N PHE A 359 -7.56 -3.16 -7.10
CA PHE A 359 -8.73 -2.61 -7.78
C PHE A 359 -8.38 -2.44 -9.28
N PRO A 360 -9.06 -3.16 -10.21
CA PRO A 360 -8.33 -4.00 -11.15
C PRO A 360 -8.24 -3.48 -12.59
N SER A 361 -8.72 -2.30 -12.95
CA SER A 361 -8.76 -1.96 -14.39
C SER A 361 -7.39 -1.62 -14.99
N THR A 362 -6.36 -1.34 -14.19
CA THR A 362 -5.09 -0.79 -14.68
C THR A 362 -3.84 -1.55 -14.21
N LYS A 363 -3.95 -2.62 -13.41
CA LYS A 363 -2.77 -3.31 -12.82
C LYS A 363 -1.77 -3.84 -13.85
N GLU A 364 -2.26 -4.31 -14.99
CA GLU A 364 -1.42 -4.78 -16.10
C GLU A 364 -0.82 -3.62 -16.91
N GLY A 365 -1.36 -2.42 -16.76
CA GLY A 365 -0.80 -1.20 -17.32
C GLY A 365 0.08 -0.44 -16.33
N CYS A 366 -0.02 -0.68 -15.02
CA CYS A 366 0.67 0.14 -14.01
C CYS A 366 2.10 -0.30 -13.80
N ARG A 367 3.03 0.65 -13.65
CA ARG A 367 4.45 0.37 -13.34
C ARG A 367 5.14 1.57 -12.70
N LEU A 368 6.37 1.39 -12.25
CA LEU A 368 7.22 2.52 -11.86
C LEU A 368 7.86 3.19 -13.08
N ALA A 369 8.00 4.52 -13.02
CA ALA A 369 8.80 5.26 -13.98
C ALA A 369 10.29 5.16 -13.61
N VAL A 370 11.16 5.20 -14.62
CA VAL A 370 12.59 5.41 -14.43
C VAL A 370 12.85 6.91 -14.49
N TRP A 371 13.31 7.49 -13.38
CA TRP A 371 13.68 8.89 -13.28
C TRP A 371 15.19 9.06 -13.37
N LYS A 372 15.61 10.09 -14.11
CA LYS A 372 17.01 10.47 -14.31
C LYS A 372 17.14 11.98 -14.15
N ALA A 373 18.02 12.40 -13.25
CA ALA A 373 18.35 13.79 -13.01
C ALA A 373 19.87 13.95 -13.10
N ASP A 374 20.34 15.17 -13.38
CA ASP A 374 21.75 15.51 -13.20
C ASP A 374 21.91 16.02 -11.78
N GLY A 375 22.67 15.28 -10.98
CA GLY A 375 22.97 15.67 -9.61
C GLY A 375 24.17 16.62 -9.51
N ASN A 376 24.93 16.81 -10.59
CA ASN A 376 26.21 17.49 -10.60
C ASN A 376 26.16 18.87 -11.28
N GLU A 377 25.09 19.19 -12.01
CA GLU A 377 24.97 20.46 -12.71
C GLU A 377 24.26 21.53 -11.85
N PRO A 378 24.85 22.73 -11.70
CA PRO A 378 24.18 23.83 -11.02
C PRO A 378 22.89 24.18 -11.76
N ALA A 379 21.80 24.45 -11.03
CA ALA A 379 20.53 24.84 -11.62
C ALA A 379 20.66 26.18 -12.37
N VAL A 380 20.90 26.16 -13.68
CA VAL A 380 20.89 27.37 -14.50
C VAL A 380 19.50 27.58 -15.06
N THR A 381 18.90 28.73 -14.74
CA THR A 381 17.54 29.07 -15.18
C THR A 381 17.51 29.69 -16.58
N ASN A 382 18.44 29.28 -17.45
CA ASN A 382 18.58 29.82 -18.82
C ASN A 382 17.51 29.27 -19.79
N SER A 383 16.57 28.45 -19.30
CA SER A 383 15.51 27.79 -20.07
C SER A 383 16.01 26.81 -21.12
N ARG A 384 17.27 26.38 -21.04
CA ARG A 384 17.90 25.35 -21.87
C ARG A 384 18.16 24.09 -21.07
N ASP A 385 18.58 24.27 -19.83
CA ASP A 385 19.04 23.17 -19.01
C ASP A 385 17.89 22.25 -18.60
N PHE A 386 18.09 20.96 -18.87
CA PHE A 386 17.15 19.95 -18.43
C PHE A 386 17.30 19.79 -16.91
N ARG A 387 16.23 19.33 -16.26
CA ARG A 387 16.23 19.08 -14.81
C ARG A 387 15.98 17.61 -14.50
N LEU A 388 15.09 16.99 -15.27
CA LEU A 388 14.61 15.64 -14.98
C LEU A 388 14.09 14.99 -16.26
N LEU A 389 14.39 13.71 -16.41
CA LEU A 389 13.82 12.82 -17.42
C LEU A 389 13.10 11.66 -16.72
N GLY A 390 11.82 11.48 -17.00
CA GLY A 390 11.01 10.33 -16.63
C GLY A 390 10.74 9.46 -17.84
N LEU A 391 10.95 8.15 -17.71
CA LEU A 391 10.81 7.19 -18.79
C LEU A 391 9.92 6.01 -18.39
N VAL A 392 9.04 5.60 -19.31
CA VAL A 392 8.12 4.48 -19.16
C VAL A 392 7.95 3.81 -20.53
N SER A 393 8.06 2.49 -20.66
CA SER A 393 7.81 1.79 -21.95
C SER A 393 6.37 1.28 -22.07
N GLY A 394 6.08 0.22 -22.83
CA GLY A 394 4.88 -0.62 -22.86
C GLY A 394 3.67 -0.15 -23.65
N MET A 395 2.73 -1.08 -23.84
CA MET A 395 1.77 -1.05 -24.97
C MET A 395 2.48 -0.81 -26.31
N GLY A 396 3.69 -1.36 -26.46
CA GLY A 396 4.53 -1.16 -27.63
C GLY A 396 5.03 0.27 -27.86
N ARG A 397 5.07 1.12 -26.82
CA ARG A 397 5.50 2.53 -26.91
C ARG A 397 6.55 2.89 -25.88
N LEU A 398 7.30 3.95 -26.13
CA LEU A 398 8.14 4.64 -25.15
C LEU A 398 7.48 5.99 -24.84
N TYR A 399 7.23 6.25 -23.57
CA TYR A 399 6.73 7.50 -23.02
C TYR A 399 7.87 8.21 -22.31
N ALA A 400 8.04 9.49 -22.60
CA ALA A 400 9.05 10.34 -21.98
C ALA A 400 8.40 11.60 -21.42
N THR A 401 8.82 11.99 -20.22
CA THR A 401 8.52 13.28 -19.60
C THR A 401 9.83 13.96 -19.27
N ILE A 402 9.99 15.21 -19.69
CA ILE A 402 11.20 16.00 -19.52
C ILE A 402 10.80 17.28 -18.80
N SER A 403 11.43 17.54 -17.67
CA SER A 403 11.27 18.78 -16.91
C SER A 403 12.47 19.67 -17.10
N PHE A 404 12.22 20.97 -17.24
CA PHE A 404 13.24 22.02 -17.33
C PHE A 404 13.29 22.86 -16.05
N TYR A 405 14.39 23.58 -15.83
CA TYR A 405 14.47 24.54 -14.72
C TYR A 405 13.57 25.77 -14.92
N SER A 406 13.31 26.14 -16.18
CA SER A 406 12.36 27.19 -16.59
C SER A 406 11.70 26.82 -17.90
N ALA A 407 10.55 27.43 -18.19
CA ALA A 407 9.78 27.15 -19.40
C ALA A 407 10.67 27.32 -20.64
N PRO A 408 10.91 26.26 -21.42
CA PRO A 408 11.90 26.31 -22.48
C PRO A 408 11.44 27.20 -23.63
N VAL A 409 12.39 27.97 -24.16
CA VAL A 409 12.21 29.01 -25.21
C VAL A 409 12.83 28.62 -26.55
N PHE A 410 13.31 27.38 -26.68
CA PHE A 410 13.94 26.88 -27.90
C PHE A 410 12.95 26.09 -28.79
N ASP A 411 13.27 26.02 -30.08
CA ASP A 411 12.43 25.38 -31.10
C ASP A 411 12.66 23.87 -31.25
N GLU A 412 13.81 23.36 -30.79
CA GLU A 412 14.13 21.94 -30.77
C GLU A 412 15.06 21.55 -29.61
N PHE A 413 15.11 20.26 -29.30
CA PHE A 413 16.18 19.58 -28.56
C PHE A 413 16.28 18.13 -29.02
N PHE A 414 17.36 17.45 -28.66
CA PHE A 414 17.68 16.12 -29.18
C PHE A 414 17.58 15.05 -28.10
N PHE A 415 16.88 13.96 -28.42
CA PHE A 415 16.86 12.74 -27.63
C PHE A 415 17.59 11.66 -28.43
N TYR A 416 18.75 11.25 -27.93
CA TYR A 416 19.54 10.19 -28.54
C TYR A 416 19.24 8.85 -27.87
N ILE A 417 18.99 7.82 -28.66
CA ILE A 417 18.71 6.46 -28.18
C ILE A 417 19.69 5.47 -28.80
N ASP A 418 20.47 4.81 -27.96
CA ASP A 418 21.32 3.66 -28.32
C ASP A 418 20.57 2.36 -28.01
N THR A 419 20.52 1.48 -29.01
CA THR A 419 19.88 0.15 -28.93
C THR A 419 20.86 -1.00 -28.76
N GLY A 420 22.15 -0.71 -28.47
CA GLY A 420 23.15 -1.73 -28.12
C GLY A 420 23.74 -2.47 -29.31
N GLY A 421 23.85 -1.83 -30.48
CA GLY A 421 24.58 -2.37 -31.63
C GLY A 421 23.78 -3.20 -32.63
N THR A 422 22.45 -3.26 -32.53
CA THR A 422 21.61 -3.73 -33.66
C THR A 422 21.62 -2.69 -34.80
N PRO A 423 21.71 -3.08 -36.08
CA PRO A 423 21.92 -2.18 -37.24
C PRO A 423 20.85 -1.09 -37.53
N ALA A 424 19.96 -0.80 -36.59
CA ALA A 424 19.11 0.39 -36.53
C ALA A 424 19.58 1.35 -35.40
N ALA A 425 20.89 1.40 -35.16
CA ALA A 425 21.52 1.53 -33.83
C ALA A 425 21.27 2.85 -33.09
N GLU A 426 20.93 3.92 -33.79
CA GLU A 426 20.86 5.26 -33.24
C GLU A 426 19.59 5.97 -33.69
N VAL A 427 18.82 6.48 -32.73
CA VAL A 427 17.61 7.26 -32.98
C VAL A 427 17.78 8.67 -32.44
N LEU A 428 17.44 9.64 -33.28
CA LEU A 428 17.34 11.04 -32.92
C LEU A 428 15.87 11.42 -32.84
N VAL A 429 15.43 11.87 -31.67
CA VAL A 429 14.12 12.50 -31.52
C VAL A 429 14.32 14.01 -31.49
N LYS A 430 13.67 14.71 -32.41
CA LYS A 430 13.56 16.17 -32.42
C LYS A 430 12.25 16.58 -31.80
N CYS A 431 12.31 17.32 -30.72
CA CYS A 431 11.11 17.76 -30.02
C CYS A 431 10.86 19.24 -30.28
N HIS A 432 9.79 19.57 -30.99
CA HIS A 432 9.40 20.93 -31.32
C HIS A 432 8.26 21.44 -30.44
N ALA A 433 7.83 22.69 -30.70
CA ALA A 433 6.78 23.29 -29.92
C ALA A 433 5.38 22.67 -30.06
N GLY A 434 5.08 22.00 -31.18
CA GLY A 434 3.78 21.36 -31.39
C GLY A 434 3.84 19.85 -31.64
N ASN A 435 5.02 19.33 -31.98
CA ASN A 435 5.19 17.96 -32.42
C ASN A 435 6.55 17.39 -32.02
N VAL A 436 6.65 16.07 -32.13
CA VAL A 436 7.90 15.32 -31.97
C VAL A 436 8.18 14.55 -33.25
N GLU A 437 9.42 14.53 -33.71
CA GLU A 437 9.83 13.80 -34.90
C GLU A 437 10.94 12.81 -34.56
N VAL A 438 10.88 11.61 -35.13
CA VAL A 438 11.86 10.55 -34.87
C VAL A 438 12.58 10.19 -36.16
N TYR A 439 13.90 10.21 -36.09
CA TYR A 439 14.80 9.92 -37.19
C TYR A 439 15.70 8.75 -36.85
N LYS A 440 15.86 7.83 -37.78
CA LYS A 440 16.88 6.77 -37.71
C LYS A 440 18.16 7.23 -38.35
N GLN A 441 19.27 6.82 -37.76
CA GLN A 441 20.57 7.00 -38.35
C GLN A 441 20.68 6.25 -39.68
N THR A 442 21.15 6.95 -40.71
CA THR A 442 21.41 6.41 -42.05
C THR A 442 22.89 6.14 -42.28
N GLN A 443 23.76 6.88 -41.60
CA GLN A 443 25.22 6.73 -41.54
C GLN A 443 25.70 7.24 -40.17
N PRO A 444 26.88 6.82 -39.65
CA PRO A 444 27.41 7.32 -38.39
C PRO A 444 27.30 8.86 -38.24
N GLY A 445 26.50 9.32 -37.27
CA GLY A 445 26.22 10.73 -36.99
C GLY A 445 25.19 11.43 -37.90
N LEU A 446 24.64 10.75 -38.92
CA LEU A 446 23.66 11.32 -39.85
C LEU A 446 22.28 10.68 -39.70
N PHE A 447 21.29 11.51 -39.39
CA PHE A 447 19.90 11.12 -39.12
C PHE A 447 18.95 11.61 -40.22
N GLY A 448 19.04 10.99 -41.41
CA GLY A 448 18.26 11.42 -42.59
C GLY A 448 16.91 10.74 -42.77
N ASN A 449 16.65 9.62 -42.07
CA ASN A 449 15.44 8.81 -42.30
C ASN A 449 14.38 9.08 -41.23
N LYS A 450 13.39 9.93 -41.54
CA LYS A 450 12.25 10.17 -40.64
C LYS A 450 11.31 8.96 -40.62
N VAL A 451 11.08 8.40 -39.44
CA VAL A 451 10.24 7.20 -39.24
C VAL A 451 8.96 7.47 -38.49
N TYR A 452 8.85 8.61 -37.79
CA TYR A 452 7.63 8.95 -37.04
C TYR A 452 7.49 10.45 -36.82
N THR A 453 6.25 10.92 -36.76
CA THR A 453 5.86 12.24 -36.25
C THR A 453 4.71 12.05 -35.26
N GLY A 454 4.83 12.63 -34.08
CA GLY A 454 3.85 12.55 -32.98
C GLY A 454 3.53 13.91 -32.39
N THR A 455 2.71 13.91 -31.34
CA THR A 455 2.29 15.13 -30.62
C THR A 455 3.05 15.28 -29.31
N VAL A 456 3.37 16.52 -28.93
CA VAL A 456 3.93 16.85 -27.61
C VAL A 456 2.85 17.49 -26.74
N THR A 457 2.86 17.18 -25.44
CA THR A 457 2.09 17.89 -24.42
C THR A 457 3.04 18.74 -23.59
N LYS A 458 2.71 20.03 -23.42
CA LYS A 458 3.47 20.97 -22.58
C LYS A 458 2.62 21.43 -21.41
N SER A 459 3.21 21.46 -20.21
CA SER A 459 2.57 21.97 -19.00
C SER A 459 3.61 22.65 -18.12
N GLY A 460 3.63 23.98 -18.08
CA GLY A 460 4.64 24.73 -17.35
C GLY A 460 6.05 24.42 -17.89
N ASN A 461 6.89 23.83 -17.04
CA ASN A 461 8.26 23.44 -17.38
C ASN A 461 8.36 21.98 -17.87
N ASP A 462 7.24 21.26 -17.98
CA ASP A 462 7.23 19.84 -18.33
C ASP A 462 6.79 19.62 -19.78
N TYR A 463 7.54 18.76 -20.46
CA TYR A 463 7.32 18.31 -21.83
C TYR A 463 7.09 16.82 -21.80
N SER A 464 6.03 16.33 -22.42
CA SER A 464 5.75 14.90 -22.49
C SER A 464 5.37 14.47 -23.89
N PHE A 465 5.88 13.32 -24.31
CA PHE A 465 5.57 12.72 -25.60
C PHE A 465 5.71 11.21 -25.53
N ASP A 466 5.25 10.55 -26.59
CA ASP A 466 5.36 9.12 -26.75
C ASP A 466 5.66 8.72 -28.20
N ILE A 467 6.46 7.67 -28.37
CA ILE A 467 6.87 7.15 -29.68
C ILE A 467 6.61 5.65 -29.78
N PRO A 468 6.18 5.13 -30.96
CA PRO A 468 5.99 3.70 -31.18
C PRO A 468 7.33 2.97 -31.13
N TRP A 469 7.45 1.96 -30.27
CA TRP A 469 8.72 1.26 -30.05
C TRP A 469 9.21 0.55 -31.33
N GLU A 470 8.39 -0.26 -31.98
CA GLU A 470 8.83 -1.03 -33.15
C GLU A 470 9.23 -0.13 -34.33
N ALA A 471 8.41 0.88 -34.64
CA ALA A 471 8.71 1.79 -35.75
C ALA A 471 9.97 2.64 -35.46
N SER A 472 10.13 3.11 -34.21
CA SER A 472 11.27 3.95 -33.83
C SER A 472 12.55 3.17 -33.53
N LEU A 473 12.46 2.08 -32.77
CA LEU A 473 13.59 1.33 -32.20
C LEU A 473 13.78 -0.08 -32.78
N GLY A 474 12.87 -0.53 -33.66
CA GLY A 474 12.95 -1.85 -34.28
C GLY A 474 12.80 -2.99 -33.28
N GLY A 475 13.62 -4.03 -33.42
CA GLY A 475 13.62 -5.23 -32.55
C GLY A 475 14.37 -5.07 -31.23
N ALA A 476 14.83 -3.85 -30.88
CA ALA A 476 15.56 -3.61 -29.64
C ALA A 476 14.68 -3.93 -28.43
N THR A 477 15.23 -4.63 -27.43
CA THR A 477 14.53 -4.89 -26.16
C THR A 477 14.86 -3.87 -25.08
N THR A 478 15.90 -3.07 -25.27
CA THR A 478 16.36 -2.06 -24.32
C THR A 478 16.82 -0.83 -25.09
N ALA A 479 16.58 0.34 -24.50
CA ALA A 479 16.95 1.64 -25.02
C ALA A 479 17.77 2.38 -23.97
N LYS A 480 19.00 2.78 -24.33
CA LYS A 480 19.79 3.72 -23.53
C LYS A 480 19.58 5.12 -24.09
N ILE A 481 19.39 6.09 -23.22
CA ILE A 481 18.85 7.39 -23.57
C ILE A 481 19.73 8.51 -23.01
N TRP A 482 19.96 9.52 -23.84
CA TRP A 482 20.62 10.77 -23.52
C TRP A 482 19.84 11.94 -24.12
N LEU A 483 19.65 13.01 -23.37
CA LEU A 483 19.16 14.29 -23.86
C LEU A 483 20.34 15.19 -24.14
N TYR A 484 20.26 15.88 -25.26
CA TYR A 484 21.19 16.93 -25.64
C TYR A 484 20.41 18.21 -25.94
N ASP A 485 20.93 19.33 -25.48
CA ASP A 485 20.45 20.62 -25.92
C ASP A 485 20.89 20.91 -27.37
N MET A 486 20.42 22.03 -27.91
CA MET A 486 20.69 22.43 -29.29
C MET A 486 22.16 22.72 -29.59
N ALA A 487 22.94 23.05 -28.57
CA ALA A 487 24.39 23.24 -28.71
C ALA A 487 25.17 21.92 -28.57
N GLY A 488 24.51 20.81 -28.22
CA GLY A 488 25.14 19.52 -27.96
C GLY A 488 26.00 19.52 -26.68
N THR A 489 25.78 20.50 -25.82
CA THR A 489 26.62 20.83 -24.66
C THR A 489 26.08 20.30 -23.35
N ASP A 490 24.78 20.44 -23.08
CA ASP A 490 24.14 19.87 -21.89
C ASP A 490 23.77 18.40 -22.17
N ARG A 491 24.05 17.51 -21.20
CA ARG A 491 23.90 16.05 -21.31
C ARG A 491 23.15 15.49 -20.12
N LEU A 492 21.85 15.34 -20.29
CA LEU A 492 20.99 14.81 -19.25
C LEU A 492 20.34 13.49 -19.66
N PRO A 493 20.56 12.36 -18.97
CA PRO A 493 21.63 12.05 -18.00
C PRO A 493 22.94 11.59 -18.68
N ASN A 494 24.01 11.43 -17.88
CA ASN A 494 25.21 10.66 -18.28
C ASN A 494 24.90 9.20 -18.71
N SER A 495 23.73 8.64 -18.34
CA SER A 495 22.98 7.61 -19.09
C SER A 495 21.70 7.19 -18.34
N GLY A 496 20.63 6.86 -19.08
CA GLY A 496 19.44 6.19 -18.55
C GLY A 496 19.07 5.00 -19.43
N SER A 497 18.57 3.90 -18.87
CA SER A 497 18.10 2.75 -19.64
C SER A 497 16.66 2.40 -19.33
N VAL A 498 15.88 2.12 -20.38
CA VAL A 498 14.52 1.58 -20.28
C VAL A 498 14.43 0.28 -21.07
N THR A 499 13.73 -0.69 -20.51
CA THR A 499 13.49 -1.99 -21.12
C THR A 499 12.08 -2.01 -21.71
N LEU A 500 11.93 -2.55 -22.92
CA LEU A 500 10.64 -2.78 -23.54
C LEU A 500 9.84 -3.78 -22.71
N LEU A 501 8.67 -3.36 -22.25
CA LEU A 501 7.62 -4.29 -21.86
C LEU A 501 6.77 -4.60 -23.10
N LYS A 502 6.74 -5.88 -23.46
CA LYS A 502 5.89 -6.41 -24.53
C LYS A 502 4.43 -6.34 -24.14
#